data_AF-A0A7X9XDL7-F1
#
_entry.id   AF-A0A7X9XDL7-F1
#
_cell.length_a   1.000
_cell.length_b   1.000
_cell.length_c   1.000
_cell.angle_alpha   90.00
_cell.angle_beta   90.00
_cell.angle_gamma   90.00
#
_symmetry.space_group_name_H-M   'P 1'
#
loop_
_entity.id
_entity.type
_entity.pdbx_description
1 polymer ?
#
loop_
_entity_poly.entity_id
_entity_poly.type
_entity_poly.pdbx_seq_one_letter_code
_entity_poly.pdbx_strand_id
1 'polypeptide(L)'
;ELAIAKGVVLALAILELGDKELEDIDTKSCKISRRLNWRIMELDTKKKQEQVIDDICSDEELKKVMEGDTSLVSSWENFFVNSKHNARKDIDCITFNNRIRKKTDGVLLLNEVYKLNEDKVFEFTEDFNAIKEVALEYFIEHISIVEHWRDHKNYYLSMVYKRIPERDKNEVLDNCKYDREKKIVSLVNDIPVSPPFPNKSKCVAGGNINGDNHIELQYNQNVNKLKSQDHRLRYQGILANLHPLLLQHVHYLNLIRFDFLNGEKRDGQLFTKLLSYEDENFFTKKITAAALAGSHAEVLVANELFKKHNKTTDILIYVKNINDKNMQRCPNCFYLLGDKVKMIGND
;
A
#
# COMPACT_ATOMS: atom_id res chain seq x y z
N GLU A 1 10.60 -55.27 5.77
CA GLU A 1 11.44 -54.59 4.76
C GLU A 1 10.70 -53.43 4.07
N LEU A 2 9.51 -53.62 3.48
CA LEU A 2 8.70 -52.51 2.93
C LEU A 2 8.23 -51.48 3.99
N ALA A 3 7.84 -51.95 5.17
CA ALA A 3 7.54 -51.08 6.31
C ALA A 3 8.81 -50.40 6.89
N ILE A 4 9.99 -50.97 6.64
CA ILE A 4 11.27 -50.41 7.06
C ILE A 4 11.67 -49.28 6.10
N ALA A 5 11.45 -49.41 4.79
CA ALA A 5 11.68 -48.33 3.82
C ALA A 5 10.72 -47.13 3.98
N LYS A 6 9.42 -47.38 4.22
CA LYS A 6 8.45 -46.33 4.56
C LYS A 6 8.76 -45.68 5.90
N GLY A 7 9.25 -46.49 6.85
CA GLY A 7 9.81 -46.04 8.11
C GLY A 7 11.07 -45.19 7.95
N VAL A 8 11.93 -45.45 6.97
CA VAL A 8 13.16 -44.67 6.69
C VAL A 8 12.87 -43.35 5.99
N VAL A 9 11.88 -43.27 5.09
CA VAL A 9 11.45 -41.98 4.49
C VAL A 9 10.72 -41.11 5.52
N LEU A 10 9.87 -41.72 6.35
CA LEU A 10 9.24 -41.04 7.48
C LEU A 10 10.26 -40.68 8.56
N ALA A 11 11.27 -41.52 8.82
CA ALA A 11 12.36 -41.25 9.76
C ALA A 11 13.41 -40.29 9.20
N LEU A 12 13.59 -40.10 7.89
CA LEU A 12 14.36 -38.98 7.35
C LEU A 12 13.53 -37.69 7.42
N ALA A 13 12.20 -37.78 7.27
CA ALA A 13 11.28 -36.68 7.54
C ALA A 13 11.08 -36.36 9.05
N ILE A 14 11.40 -37.30 9.95
CA ILE A 14 11.30 -37.18 11.42
C ILE A 14 12.67 -37.03 12.10
N LEU A 15 13.80 -37.53 11.58
CA LEU A 15 15.16 -37.37 12.14
C LEU A 15 15.87 -36.12 11.65
N GLU A 16 15.26 -35.36 10.73
CA GLU A 16 15.49 -33.92 10.77
C GLU A 16 14.86 -33.28 12.02
N LEU A 17 13.97 -33.97 12.78
CA LEU A 17 13.16 -33.42 13.87
C LEU A 17 12.72 -34.40 14.99
N GLY A 18 13.66 -35.06 15.68
CA GLY A 18 13.29 -35.90 16.83
C GLY A 18 14.39 -36.58 17.66
N ASP A 19 15.56 -35.95 17.80
CA ASP A 19 16.64 -36.14 18.80
C ASP A 19 16.95 -37.53 19.41
N LYS A 20 18.20 -37.98 19.16
CA LYS A 20 19.29 -37.88 20.14
C LYS A 20 20.66 -37.80 19.44
N GLU A 21 21.47 -36.87 19.94
CA GLU A 21 22.84 -36.47 19.54
C GLU A 21 22.96 -35.52 18.34
N LEU A 22 22.29 -34.36 18.49
CA LEU A 22 22.59 -33.14 17.75
C LEU A 22 23.48 -32.22 18.61
N GLU A 23 24.78 -32.45 18.57
CA GLU A 23 25.78 -31.50 19.10
C GLU A 23 26.35 -30.56 18.02
N ASP A 24 25.86 -30.57 16.77
CA ASP A 24 26.56 -29.82 15.70
C ASP A 24 25.73 -29.24 14.53
N ILE A 25 24.41 -29.00 14.65
CA ILE A 25 23.62 -28.48 13.49
C ILE A 25 22.84 -27.18 13.79
N ASP A 26 23.08 -26.23 12.89
CA ASP A 26 22.76 -24.80 12.89
C ASP A 26 21.26 -24.43 13.02
N THR A 27 21.02 -23.28 13.63
CA THR A 27 19.79 -22.71 14.22
C THR A 27 18.56 -22.51 13.32
N LYS A 28 18.56 -22.90 12.04
CA LYS A 28 17.44 -22.69 11.09
C LYS A 28 16.40 -23.83 11.04
N SER A 29 16.77 -25.08 11.32
CA SER A 29 15.88 -26.25 11.13
C SER A 29 14.77 -26.41 12.20
N CYS A 30 14.98 -25.86 13.40
CA CYS A 30 14.08 -26.06 14.55
C CYS A 30 12.71 -25.35 14.43
N LYS A 31 12.56 -24.31 13.59
CA LYS A 31 11.30 -23.54 13.45
C LYS A 31 10.28 -24.16 12.46
N ILE A 32 10.71 -25.04 11.56
CA ILE A 32 9.88 -25.63 10.49
C ILE A 32 9.06 -26.83 11.02
N SER A 33 9.65 -27.61 11.93
CA SER A 33 9.04 -28.76 12.62
C SER A 33 7.71 -28.51 13.29
N ARG A 34 7.68 -27.47 14.11
CA ARG A 34 6.53 -27.16 14.97
C ARG A 34 5.31 -26.71 14.15
N ARG A 35 5.51 -26.24 12.90
CA ARG A 35 4.43 -25.78 12.01
C ARG A 35 3.82 -26.89 11.15
N LEU A 36 4.57 -27.97 10.86
CA LEU A 36 4.07 -29.10 10.07
C LEU A 36 3.24 -30.08 10.90
N ASN A 37 3.66 -30.34 12.15
CA ASN A 37 2.87 -31.13 13.10
C ASN A 37 1.47 -30.53 13.32
N TRP A 38 1.34 -29.21 13.30
CA TRP A 38 0.06 -28.53 13.47
C TRP A 38 -0.91 -28.77 12.29
N ARG A 39 -0.37 -28.90 11.06
CA ARG A 39 -1.17 -29.01 9.82
C ARG A 39 -1.63 -30.45 9.55
N ILE A 40 -0.84 -31.44 9.98
CA ILE A 40 -1.24 -32.86 9.96
C ILE A 40 -2.35 -33.12 10.98
N MET A 41 -2.34 -32.39 12.11
CA MET A 41 -3.41 -32.42 13.10
C MET A 41 -4.71 -31.73 12.65
N GLU A 42 -4.67 -30.79 11.69
CA GLU A 42 -5.87 -30.15 11.10
C GLU A 42 -6.53 -30.99 9.98
N LEU A 43 -5.86 -32.01 9.44
CA LEU A 43 -6.41 -32.90 8.41
C LEU A 43 -7.25 -34.00 9.08
N ASP A 44 -8.50 -33.67 9.39
CA ASP A 44 -9.43 -34.43 10.26
C ASP A 44 -9.88 -35.81 9.74
N THR A 45 -9.27 -36.36 8.67
CA THR A 45 -9.56 -37.73 8.23
C THR A 45 -8.33 -38.42 7.61
N LYS A 46 -8.06 -39.63 8.09
CA LYS A 46 -7.03 -40.57 7.59
C LYS A 46 -7.04 -40.73 6.07
N LYS A 47 -8.22 -40.67 5.44
CA LYS A 47 -8.42 -40.79 4.00
C LYS A 47 -7.81 -39.64 3.19
N LYS A 48 -7.82 -38.41 3.72
CA LYS A 48 -7.19 -37.25 3.08
C LYS A 48 -5.67 -37.28 3.22
N GLN A 49 -5.16 -37.88 4.30
CA GLN A 49 -3.73 -38.09 4.52
C GLN A 49 -3.18 -39.17 3.57
N GLU A 50 -3.92 -40.27 3.38
CA GLU A 50 -3.59 -41.34 2.44
C GLU A 50 -3.61 -40.87 0.97
N GLN A 51 -4.58 -40.04 0.60
CA GLN A 51 -4.70 -39.52 -0.77
C GLN A 51 -3.56 -38.56 -1.17
N VAL A 52 -3.08 -37.74 -0.23
CA VAL A 52 -1.89 -36.89 -0.47
C VAL A 52 -0.62 -37.74 -0.61
N ILE A 53 -0.54 -38.89 0.06
CA ILE A 53 0.61 -39.80 -0.04
C ILE A 53 0.60 -40.51 -1.40
N ASP A 54 -0.56 -40.94 -1.88
CA ASP A 54 -0.72 -41.59 -3.20
C ASP A 54 -0.54 -40.59 -4.36
N ASP A 55 -0.89 -39.31 -4.18
CA ASP A 55 -0.67 -38.26 -5.19
C ASP A 55 0.81 -37.80 -5.31
N ILE A 56 1.65 -38.09 -4.31
CA ILE A 56 3.05 -37.62 -4.26
C ILE A 56 4.02 -38.61 -4.91
N CYS A 57 3.70 -39.90 -4.99
CA CYS A 57 4.65 -40.87 -5.52
C CYS A 57 3.95 -42.15 -5.99
N SER A 58 4.05 -42.46 -7.28
CA SER A 58 3.73 -43.79 -7.78
C SER A 58 4.80 -44.81 -7.37
N ASP A 59 4.44 -46.09 -7.23
CA ASP A 59 5.38 -47.18 -6.91
C ASP A 59 6.59 -47.24 -7.88
N GLU A 60 6.39 -46.79 -9.12
CA GLU A 60 7.40 -46.71 -10.18
C GLU A 60 8.45 -45.60 -9.94
N GLU A 61 8.02 -44.44 -9.40
CA GLU A 61 8.89 -43.30 -9.09
C GLU A 61 9.73 -43.56 -7.85
N LEU A 62 9.15 -44.25 -6.86
CA LEU A 62 9.83 -44.72 -5.65
C LEU A 62 10.98 -45.68 -6.00
N LYS A 63 10.78 -46.54 -6.99
CA LYS A 63 11.80 -47.47 -7.49
C LYS A 63 12.98 -46.75 -8.15
N LYS A 64 12.72 -45.70 -8.95
CA LYS A 64 13.76 -44.89 -9.59
C LYS A 64 14.64 -44.13 -8.58
N VAL A 65 14.04 -43.61 -7.51
CA VAL A 65 14.79 -42.98 -6.41
C VAL A 65 15.69 -44.00 -5.70
N MET A 66 15.18 -45.22 -5.45
CA MET A 66 15.97 -46.30 -4.85
C MET A 66 17.11 -46.79 -5.75
N GLU A 67 16.99 -46.61 -7.06
CA GLU A 67 18.02 -46.94 -8.07
C GLU A 67 19.05 -45.81 -8.26
N GLY A 68 18.96 -44.71 -7.49
CA GLY A 68 19.96 -43.64 -7.46
C GLY A 68 19.71 -42.48 -8.44
N ASP A 69 18.51 -42.40 -9.03
CA ASP A 69 18.13 -41.29 -9.90
C ASP A 69 17.86 -40.00 -9.09
N THR A 70 18.83 -39.08 -9.10
CA THR A 70 18.77 -37.80 -8.38
C THR A 70 17.91 -36.74 -9.07
N SER A 71 17.43 -36.98 -10.30
CA SER A 71 16.57 -36.04 -11.03
C SER A 71 15.19 -35.85 -10.38
N LEU A 72 14.69 -36.89 -9.68
CA LEU A 72 13.45 -36.87 -8.91
C LEU A 72 13.57 -36.02 -7.63
N VAL A 73 14.76 -35.96 -7.02
CA VAL A 73 15.01 -35.14 -5.83
C VAL A 73 14.89 -33.65 -6.17
N SER A 74 15.40 -33.21 -7.32
CA SER A 74 15.24 -31.82 -7.78
C SER A 74 13.78 -31.47 -8.15
N SER A 75 13.02 -32.44 -8.65
CA SER A 75 11.57 -32.28 -8.88
C SER A 75 10.81 -32.15 -7.55
N TRP A 76 11.17 -32.94 -6.54
CA TRP A 76 10.60 -32.87 -5.21
C TRP A 76 11.00 -31.61 -4.46
N GLU A 77 12.24 -31.13 -4.58
CA GLU A 77 12.64 -29.83 -4.04
C GLU A 77 11.79 -28.70 -4.62
N ASN A 78 11.58 -28.69 -5.93
CA ASN A 78 10.67 -27.73 -6.58
C ASN A 78 9.23 -27.89 -6.10
N PHE A 79 8.74 -29.14 -5.94
CA PHE A 79 7.42 -29.41 -5.38
C PHE A 79 7.32 -28.88 -3.94
N PHE A 80 8.24 -29.21 -3.03
CA PHE A 80 8.23 -28.75 -1.64
C PHE A 80 8.44 -27.24 -1.49
N VAL A 81 9.22 -26.61 -2.38
CA VAL A 81 9.37 -25.14 -2.42
C VAL A 81 8.05 -24.51 -2.86
N ASN A 82 7.40 -25.03 -3.90
CA ASN A 82 6.09 -24.58 -4.36
C ASN A 82 4.99 -24.85 -3.32
N SER A 83 5.01 -26.01 -2.65
CA SER A 83 4.10 -26.38 -1.57
C SER A 83 4.33 -25.53 -0.32
N LYS A 84 5.57 -25.19 0.06
CA LYS A 84 5.86 -24.25 1.17
C LYS A 84 5.36 -22.85 0.85
N HIS A 85 5.55 -22.41 -0.40
CA HIS A 85 5.04 -21.13 -0.84
C HIS A 85 3.51 -21.12 -0.74
N ASN A 86 2.82 -22.08 -1.37
CA ASN A 86 1.36 -22.26 -1.33
C ASN A 86 0.81 -22.42 0.09
N ALA A 87 1.48 -23.21 0.92
CA ALA A 87 1.08 -23.43 2.31
C ALA A 87 1.16 -22.14 3.15
N ARG A 88 2.11 -21.25 2.87
CA ARG A 88 2.20 -19.93 3.51
C ARG A 88 1.09 -19.01 2.98
N LYS A 89 0.80 -19.07 1.68
CA LYS A 89 -0.33 -18.36 1.07
C LYS A 89 -1.64 -18.64 1.80
N ASP A 90 -1.91 -19.91 2.06
CA ASP A 90 -3.14 -20.33 2.73
C ASP A 90 -3.24 -19.81 4.18
N ILE A 91 -2.13 -19.82 4.94
CA ILE A 91 -2.15 -19.37 6.35
C ILE A 91 -2.42 -17.87 6.44
N ASP A 92 -1.74 -17.08 5.61
CA ASP A 92 -1.89 -15.62 5.64
C ASP A 92 -3.30 -15.23 5.18
N CYS A 93 -3.84 -15.91 4.16
CA CYS A 93 -5.25 -15.83 3.74
C CYS A 93 -6.22 -16.19 4.86
N ILE A 94 -6.06 -17.34 5.51
CA ILE A 94 -6.94 -17.78 6.61
C ILE A 94 -6.88 -16.78 7.78
N THR A 95 -5.69 -16.32 8.14
CA THR A 95 -5.50 -15.38 9.26
C THR A 95 -6.19 -14.04 8.97
N PHE A 96 -5.97 -13.48 7.79
CA PHE A 96 -6.61 -12.24 7.35
C PHE A 96 -8.14 -12.39 7.31
N ASN A 97 -8.64 -13.45 6.68
CA ASN A 97 -10.07 -13.73 6.58
C ASN A 97 -10.74 -13.87 7.96
N ASN A 98 -10.08 -14.58 8.89
CA ASN A 98 -10.59 -14.76 10.25
C ASN A 98 -10.61 -13.44 11.05
N ARG A 99 -9.64 -12.54 10.82
CA ARG A 99 -9.67 -11.20 11.41
C ARG A 99 -10.85 -10.38 10.88
N ILE A 100 -11.08 -10.41 9.57
CA ILE A 100 -12.16 -9.64 8.93
C ILE A 100 -13.54 -10.18 9.33
N ARG A 101 -13.74 -11.51 9.35
CA ARG A 101 -15.04 -12.11 9.72
C ARG A 101 -15.52 -11.74 11.13
N LYS A 102 -14.60 -11.37 12.02
CA LYS A 102 -14.93 -10.93 13.39
C LYS A 102 -15.42 -9.48 13.46
N LYS A 103 -15.35 -8.72 12.37
CA LYS A 103 -15.81 -7.34 12.29
C LYS A 103 -17.22 -7.27 11.74
N THR A 104 -18.02 -6.35 12.28
CA THR A 104 -19.28 -5.92 11.67
C THR A 104 -19.02 -5.54 10.22
N ASP A 105 -19.82 -6.04 9.30
CA ASP A 105 -19.71 -5.82 7.85
C ASP A 105 -18.43 -6.32 7.16
N GLY A 106 -17.53 -7.00 7.88
CA GLY A 106 -16.32 -7.59 7.30
C GLY A 106 -16.60 -8.62 6.20
N VAL A 107 -17.76 -9.29 6.25
CA VAL A 107 -18.22 -10.20 5.19
C VAL A 107 -18.37 -9.47 3.83
N LEU A 108 -18.78 -8.20 3.83
CA LEU A 108 -18.89 -7.42 2.59
C LEU A 108 -17.53 -7.18 1.95
N LEU A 109 -16.52 -6.86 2.77
CA LEU A 109 -15.13 -6.72 2.29
C LEU A 109 -14.62 -8.03 1.71
N LEU A 110 -14.84 -9.17 2.39
CA LEU A 110 -14.43 -10.47 1.86
C LEU A 110 -15.13 -10.83 0.56
N ASN A 111 -16.43 -10.55 0.44
CA ASN A 111 -17.16 -10.75 -0.80
C ASN A 111 -16.57 -9.93 -1.95
N GLU A 112 -16.11 -8.71 -1.68
CA GLU A 112 -15.44 -7.88 -2.68
C GLU A 112 -14.07 -8.45 -3.07
N VAL A 113 -13.29 -8.92 -2.10
CA VAL A 113 -11.99 -9.57 -2.34
C VAL A 113 -12.16 -10.84 -3.18
N TYR A 114 -13.16 -11.67 -2.90
CA TYR A 114 -13.41 -12.90 -3.65
C TYR A 114 -13.97 -12.70 -5.06
N LYS A 115 -14.32 -11.47 -5.47
CA LYS A 115 -14.58 -11.16 -6.87
C LYS A 115 -13.31 -11.02 -7.69
N LEU A 116 -12.14 -10.89 -7.04
CA LEU A 116 -10.85 -10.94 -7.70
C LEU A 116 -10.56 -12.37 -8.19
N ASN A 117 -9.67 -12.51 -9.18
CA ASN A 117 -9.17 -13.83 -9.55
C ASN A 117 -8.25 -14.40 -8.45
N GLU A 118 -8.01 -15.71 -8.45
CA GLU A 118 -7.30 -16.41 -7.38
C GLU A 118 -5.92 -15.81 -7.07
N ASP A 119 -5.13 -15.51 -8.11
CA ASP A 119 -3.82 -14.86 -7.95
C ASP A 119 -3.92 -13.49 -7.27
N LYS A 120 -4.94 -12.69 -7.63
CA LYS A 120 -5.16 -11.36 -7.07
C LYS A 120 -5.73 -11.43 -5.65
N VAL A 121 -6.52 -12.43 -5.30
CA VAL A 121 -6.94 -12.67 -3.90
C VAL A 121 -5.72 -12.90 -3.02
N PHE A 122 -4.79 -13.73 -3.48
CA PHE A 122 -3.57 -13.99 -2.75
C PHE A 122 -2.70 -12.72 -2.62
N GLU A 123 -2.42 -12.05 -3.74
CA GLU A 123 -1.63 -10.82 -3.74
C GLU A 123 -2.22 -9.73 -2.84
N PHE A 124 -3.55 -9.57 -2.89
CA PHE A 124 -4.28 -8.66 -2.01
C PHE A 124 -4.07 -9.03 -0.55
N THR A 125 -4.24 -10.31 -0.21
CA THR A 125 -4.12 -10.74 1.17
C THR A 125 -2.70 -10.54 1.69
N GLU A 126 -1.69 -10.81 0.88
CA GLU A 126 -0.29 -10.54 1.25
C GLU A 126 -0.02 -9.06 1.48
N ASP A 127 -0.60 -8.18 0.67
CA ASP A 127 -0.46 -6.74 0.87
C ASP A 127 -1.08 -6.31 2.20
N PHE A 128 -2.28 -6.81 2.52
CA PHE A 128 -3.09 -6.34 3.66
C PHE A 128 -3.04 -7.22 4.92
N ASN A 129 -2.33 -8.33 4.96
CA ASN A 129 -2.31 -9.29 6.09
C ASN A 129 -1.97 -8.64 7.45
N ALA A 130 -1.08 -7.66 7.45
CA ALA A 130 -0.58 -6.95 8.62
C ALA A 130 -1.29 -5.62 8.88
N ILE A 131 -2.40 -5.32 8.19
CA ILE A 131 -3.15 -4.09 8.38
C ILE A 131 -3.56 -3.94 9.85
N LYS A 132 -3.39 -2.74 10.40
CA LYS A 132 -3.82 -2.42 11.77
C LYS A 132 -5.33 -2.29 11.89
N GLU A 133 -5.85 -2.55 13.08
CA GLU A 133 -7.30 -2.55 13.37
C GLU A 133 -8.01 -1.25 12.96
N VAL A 134 -7.44 -0.07 13.26
CA VAL A 134 -8.04 1.22 12.91
C VAL A 134 -8.10 1.43 11.39
N ALA A 135 -7.09 0.95 10.66
CA ALA A 135 -7.08 1.02 9.20
C ALA A 135 -8.05 0.00 8.60
N LEU A 136 -8.17 -1.19 9.20
CA LEU A 136 -9.13 -2.20 8.79
C LEU A 136 -10.58 -1.72 8.96
N GLU A 137 -10.89 -1.03 10.05
CA GLU A 137 -12.21 -0.41 10.27
C GLU A 137 -12.52 0.61 9.17
N TYR A 138 -11.55 1.48 8.84
CA TYR A 138 -11.70 2.40 7.73
C TYR A 138 -11.87 1.68 6.38
N PHE A 139 -11.20 0.55 6.17
CA PHE A 139 -11.31 -0.24 4.94
C PHE A 139 -12.73 -0.82 4.79
N ILE A 140 -13.30 -1.37 5.87
CA ILE A 140 -14.65 -1.96 5.83
C ILE A 140 -15.71 -0.91 5.43
N GLU A 141 -15.53 0.34 5.84
CA GLU A 141 -16.41 1.46 5.43
C GLU A 141 -16.23 1.87 3.94
N HIS A 142 -15.13 1.46 3.30
CA HIS A 142 -14.73 1.89 1.96
C HIS A 142 -14.28 0.70 1.10
N ILE A 143 -15.14 -0.33 0.99
CA ILE A 143 -14.82 -1.58 0.28
C ILE A 143 -14.41 -1.39 -1.19
N SER A 144 -14.81 -0.29 -1.84
CA SER A 144 -14.38 0.08 -3.20
C SER A 144 -12.86 0.26 -3.35
N ILE A 145 -12.14 0.37 -2.23
CA ILE A 145 -10.68 0.33 -2.21
C ILE A 145 -10.14 -0.98 -2.82
N VAL A 146 -10.85 -2.10 -2.74
CA VAL A 146 -10.43 -3.38 -3.36
C VAL A 146 -10.26 -3.24 -4.87
N GLU A 147 -11.28 -2.71 -5.54
CA GLU A 147 -11.23 -2.45 -6.99
C GLU A 147 -10.17 -1.41 -7.33
N HIS A 148 -10.08 -0.35 -6.52
CA HIS A 148 -9.08 0.70 -6.73
C HIS A 148 -7.64 0.18 -6.61
N TRP A 149 -7.36 -0.67 -5.62
CA TRP A 149 -6.08 -1.35 -5.45
C TRP A 149 -5.77 -2.23 -6.67
N ARG A 150 -6.74 -3.03 -7.12
CA ARG A 150 -6.58 -3.92 -8.28
C ARG A 150 -6.15 -3.13 -9.52
N ASP A 151 -6.81 -1.99 -9.74
CA ASP A 151 -6.65 -1.20 -10.96
C ASP A 151 -5.41 -0.28 -10.91
N HIS A 152 -4.96 0.12 -9.72
CA HIS A 152 -3.94 1.18 -9.58
C HIS A 152 -2.70 0.81 -8.74
N LYS A 153 -2.59 -0.39 -8.14
CA LYS A 153 -1.40 -0.78 -7.36
C LYS A 153 -0.09 -0.51 -8.11
N ASN A 154 -0.01 -0.96 -9.36
CA ASN A 154 1.19 -0.80 -10.18
C ASN A 154 1.50 0.67 -10.49
N TYR A 155 0.47 1.50 -10.66
CA TYR A 155 0.64 2.94 -10.83
C TYR A 155 1.38 3.54 -9.62
N TYR A 156 0.94 3.24 -8.39
CA TYR A 156 1.59 3.74 -7.17
C TYR A 156 3.02 3.22 -6.97
N LEU A 157 3.27 1.95 -7.31
CA LEU A 157 4.59 1.34 -7.19
C LEU A 157 5.58 1.84 -8.25
N SER A 158 5.10 2.23 -9.42
CA SER A 158 5.93 2.81 -10.49
C SER A 158 6.36 4.25 -10.21
N MET A 159 5.59 4.98 -9.39
CA MET A 159 5.85 6.37 -9.05
C MET A 159 6.77 6.50 -7.83
N VAL A 160 8.03 6.89 -8.04
CA VAL A 160 8.98 7.06 -6.93
C VAL A 160 8.85 8.45 -6.30
N TYR A 161 8.41 8.53 -5.05
CA TYR A 161 8.40 9.76 -4.28
C TYR A 161 9.83 10.15 -3.86
N LYS A 162 10.26 11.34 -4.28
CA LYS A 162 11.61 11.86 -4.06
C LYS A 162 11.61 13.14 -3.24
N ARG A 163 12.76 13.45 -2.66
CA ARG A 163 12.99 14.74 -2.01
C ARG A 163 13.24 15.81 -3.06
N ILE A 164 12.53 16.93 -2.95
CA ILE A 164 12.68 18.09 -3.83
C ILE A 164 13.23 19.25 -3.00
N PRO A 165 14.22 20.00 -3.50
CA PRO A 165 14.76 21.15 -2.78
C PRO A 165 13.72 22.26 -2.63
N GLU A 166 13.74 22.91 -1.47
CA GLU A 166 13.01 24.15 -1.27
C GLU A 166 13.79 25.31 -1.93
N ARG A 167 13.08 26.12 -2.71
CA ARG A 167 13.55 27.29 -3.46
C ARG A 167 12.75 28.51 -3.03
N ASP A 168 13.41 29.67 -3.02
CA ASP A 168 12.74 30.94 -2.75
C ASP A 168 11.71 31.25 -3.85
N LYS A 169 10.62 31.93 -3.50
CA LYS A 169 9.57 32.29 -4.45
C LYS A 169 10.06 33.07 -5.67
N ASN A 170 11.08 33.90 -5.52
CA ASN A 170 11.65 34.69 -6.62
C ASN A 170 12.53 33.81 -7.50
N GLU A 171 13.33 32.92 -6.88
CA GLU A 171 14.12 31.92 -7.61
C GLU A 171 13.22 31.01 -8.46
N VAL A 172 12.04 30.63 -7.95
CA VAL A 172 11.07 29.86 -8.75
C VAL A 172 10.55 30.66 -9.93
N LEU A 173 10.24 31.95 -9.73
CA LEU A 173 9.76 32.84 -10.79
C LEU A 173 10.80 33.03 -11.89
N ASP A 174 12.06 33.26 -11.52
CA ASP A 174 13.17 33.49 -12.44
C ASP A 174 13.47 32.25 -13.29
N ASN A 175 13.22 31.05 -12.74
CA ASN A 175 13.42 29.77 -13.44
C ASN A 175 12.21 29.32 -14.28
N CYS A 176 11.08 30.04 -14.26
CA CYS A 176 9.93 29.71 -15.08
C CYS A 176 10.24 29.87 -16.57
N LYS A 177 10.05 28.80 -17.34
CA LYS A 177 10.40 28.77 -18.77
C LYS A 177 9.36 29.44 -19.64
N TYR A 178 8.10 29.42 -19.20
CA TYR A 178 6.96 29.87 -19.99
C TYR A 178 6.22 31.01 -19.29
N ASP A 179 5.70 31.97 -20.05
CA ASP A 179 4.97 33.13 -19.51
C ASP A 179 3.75 32.74 -18.67
N ARG A 180 3.12 31.62 -19.00
CA ARG A 180 2.02 31.07 -18.19
C ARG A 180 2.48 30.62 -16.79
N GLU A 181 3.65 30.00 -16.68
CA GLU A 181 4.21 29.59 -15.38
C GLU A 181 4.52 30.84 -14.57
N LYS A 182 5.15 31.84 -15.20
CA LYS A 182 5.40 33.16 -14.59
C LYS A 182 4.11 33.80 -14.08
N LYS A 183 3.05 33.82 -14.88
CA LYS A 183 1.75 34.38 -14.49
C LYS A 183 1.17 33.72 -13.24
N ILE A 184 1.20 32.38 -13.17
CA ILE A 184 0.74 31.63 -11.99
C ILE A 184 1.61 31.97 -10.78
N VAL A 185 2.94 31.92 -10.93
CA VAL A 185 3.89 32.16 -9.84
C VAL A 185 3.79 33.60 -9.32
N SER A 186 3.75 34.61 -10.20
CA SER A 186 3.58 36.01 -9.83
C SER A 186 2.30 36.22 -9.01
N LEU A 187 1.16 35.73 -9.49
CA LEU A 187 -0.12 35.90 -8.78
C LEU A 187 -0.11 35.28 -7.38
N VAL A 188 0.48 34.09 -7.23
CA VAL A 188 0.61 33.45 -5.91
C VAL A 188 1.65 34.17 -5.04
N ASN A 189 2.72 34.69 -5.64
CA ASN A 189 3.76 35.43 -4.93
C ASN A 189 3.27 36.76 -4.38
N ASP A 190 2.39 37.44 -5.12
CA ASP A 190 1.77 38.71 -4.75
C ASP A 190 0.84 38.58 -3.54
N ILE A 191 0.36 37.37 -3.22
CA ILE A 191 -0.42 37.12 -2.01
C ILE A 191 0.49 37.29 -0.78
N PRO A 192 0.27 38.31 0.07
CA PRO A 192 1.13 38.54 1.22
C PRO A 192 0.97 37.41 2.23
N VAL A 193 2.09 37.01 2.84
CA VAL A 193 2.09 36.07 3.96
C VAL A 193 1.72 36.81 5.25
N SER A 194 0.52 37.39 5.31
CA SER A 194 0.01 37.87 6.59
C SER A 194 -0.18 36.65 7.49
N PRO A 195 0.45 36.56 8.67
CA PRO A 195 0.50 35.32 9.41
C PRO A 195 -0.80 35.02 10.15
N PRO A 196 -1.27 33.76 10.09
CA PRO A 196 -1.20 32.83 8.96
C PRO A 196 -2.10 33.28 7.79
N PHE A 197 -1.89 32.70 6.58
CA PHE A 197 -2.84 32.82 5.45
C PHE A 197 -4.27 32.58 5.94
N PRO A 198 -5.31 33.08 5.23
CA PRO A 198 -6.70 32.97 5.66
C PRO A 198 -7.05 31.60 6.27
N ASN A 199 -7.84 31.62 7.36
CA ASN A 199 -8.27 30.42 8.10
C ASN A 199 -7.14 29.59 8.74
N LYS A 200 -6.04 30.24 9.16
CA LYS A 200 -4.88 29.54 9.76
C LYS A 200 -4.18 28.59 8.79
N SER A 201 -4.26 28.89 7.51
CA SER A 201 -3.61 28.11 6.47
C SER A 201 -2.09 28.31 6.46
N LYS A 202 -1.36 27.28 6.02
CA LYS A 202 0.10 27.29 5.96
C LYS A 202 0.66 27.35 4.52
N CYS A 203 -0.22 27.29 3.53
CA CYS A 203 0.16 27.42 2.14
C CYS A 203 -1.02 27.91 1.31
N VAL A 204 -0.66 28.52 0.18
CA VAL A 204 -1.56 28.91 -0.88
C VAL A 204 -1.08 28.26 -2.17
N ALA A 205 -2.02 27.79 -2.99
CA ALA A 205 -1.77 27.22 -4.29
C ALA A 205 -2.48 28.02 -5.36
N GLY A 206 -1.82 28.18 -6.50
CA GLY A 206 -2.41 28.67 -7.74
C GLY A 206 -2.19 27.66 -8.84
N GLY A 207 -3.18 27.48 -9.71
CA GLY A 207 -3.02 26.60 -10.85
C GLY A 207 -3.96 26.88 -11.99
N ASN A 208 -3.66 26.25 -13.12
CA ASN A 208 -4.31 26.49 -14.40
C ASN A 208 -4.18 25.26 -15.29
N ILE A 209 -5.12 25.11 -16.21
CA ILE A 209 -5.05 24.12 -17.28
C ILE A 209 -4.37 24.75 -18.48
N ASN A 210 -3.44 24.02 -19.10
CA ASN A 210 -2.75 24.49 -20.30
C ASN A 210 -3.75 24.96 -21.38
N GLY A 211 -3.63 26.23 -21.78
CA GLY A 211 -4.50 26.88 -22.77
C GLY A 211 -5.73 27.59 -22.17
N ASP A 212 -5.98 27.46 -20.87
CA ASP A 212 -7.00 28.23 -20.15
C ASP A 212 -6.40 29.56 -19.67
N ASN A 213 -7.21 30.61 -19.61
CA ASN A 213 -6.83 31.91 -19.03
C ASN A 213 -7.19 32.03 -17.55
N HIS A 214 -7.98 31.09 -17.02
CA HIS A 214 -8.42 31.05 -15.63
C HIS A 214 -7.34 30.50 -14.71
N ILE A 215 -7.01 31.24 -13.65
CA ILE A 215 -6.12 30.77 -12.58
C ILE A 215 -6.95 30.54 -11.33
N GLU A 216 -6.94 29.30 -10.86
CA GLU A 216 -7.62 28.86 -9.66
C GLU A 216 -6.70 29.04 -8.45
N LEU A 217 -7.21 29.65 -7.37
CA LEU A 217 -6.46 29.92 -6.15
C LEU A 217 -7.14 29.23 -4.97
N GLN A 218 -6.39 28.44 -4.21
CA GLN A 218 -6.91 27.74 -3.03
C GLN A 218 -5.93 27.82 -1.86
N TYR A 219 -6.47 27.73 -0.65
CA TYR A 219 -5.72 27.68 0.60
C TYR A 219 -5.88 26.29 1.23
N ASN A 220 -4.84 25.81 1.90
CA ASN A 220 -4.93 24.54 2.63
C ASN A 220 -5.96 24.65 3.77
N GLN A 221 -6.84 23.67 3.89
CA GLN A 221 -7.92 23.61 4.88
C GLN A 221 -7.45 23.13 6.28
N ASN A 222 -6.17 22.78 6.42
CA ASN A 222 -5.43 22.40 7.62
C ASN A 222 -6.09 21.30 8.46
N VAL A 223 -6.66 20.29 7.79
CA VAL A 223 -7.34 19.17 8.45
C VAL A 223 -6.33 18.05 8.77
N ASN A 224 -5.57 18.24 9.86
CA ASN A 224 -4.50 17.30 10.20
C ASN A 224 -4.99 15.99 10.84
N LYS A 225 -6.09 16.06 11.59
CA LYS A 225 -6.66 14.93 12.36
C LYS A 225 -8.16 15.09 12.57
N LEU A 226 -8.89 13.98 12.56
CA LEU A 226 -10.32 13.87 12.86
C LEU A 226 -10.60 13.85 14.37
N LYS A 227 -9.99 14.79 15.12
CA LYS A 227 -10.08 14.82 16.60
C LYS A 227 -11.40 15.36 17.13
N SER A 228 -11.96 16.37 16.47
CA SER A 228 -13.23 17.00 16.85
C SER A 228 -14.31 16.71 15.82
N GLN A 229 -15.57 16.86 16.22
CA GLN A 229 -16.71 16.77 15.31
C GLN A 229 -16.60 17.79 14.17
N ASP A 230 -16.18 19.02 14.48
CA ASP A 230 -15.98 20.07 13.47
C ASP A 230 -14.94 19.70 12.41
N HIS A 231 -13.83 19.06 12.80
CA HIS A 231 -12.84 18.59 11.85
C HIS A 231 -13.38 17.46 10.97
N ARG A 232 -14.21 16.57 11.53
CA ARG A 232 -14.89 15.51 10.76
C ARG A 232 -15.86 16.09 9.75
N LEU A 233 -16.73 17.00 10.18
CA LEU A 233 -17.72 17.65 9.31
C LEU A 233 -17.05 18.45 8.20
N ARG A 234 -15.99 19.21 8.52
CA ARG A 234 -15.22 19.94 7.50
C ARG A 234 -14.59 19.00 6.49
N TYR A 235 -14.00 17.90 6.95
CA TYR A 235 -13.38 16.93 6.07
C TYR A 235 -14.40 16.20 5.19
N GLN A 236 -15.55 15.82 5.75
CA GLN A 236 -16.67 15.26 4.99
C GLN A 236 -17.17 16.25 3.92
N GLY A 237 -17.26 17.53 4.25
CA GLY A 237 -17.57 18.59 3.28
C GLY A 237 -16.53 18.72 2.15
N ILE A 238 -15.25 18.48 2.44
CA ILE A 238 -14.21 18.40 1.40
C ILE A 238 -14.48 17.19 0.51
N LEU A 239 -14.63 15.99 1.08
CA LEU A 239 -14.84 14.75 0.33
C LEU A 239 -16.08 14.79 -0.56
N ALA A 240 -17.19 15.33 -0.04
CA ALA A 240 -18.45 15.47 -0.79
C ALA A 240 -18.32 16.37 -2.03
N ASN A 241 -17.35 17.28 -2.03
CA ASN A 241 -17.07 18.20 -3.12
C ASN A 241 -15.88 17.78 -3.99
N LEU A 242 -15.28 16.61 -3.74
CA LEU A 242 -14.19 16.12 -4.59
C LEU A 242 -14.72 15.50 -5.88
N HIS A 243 -13.99 15.72 -6.96
CA HIS A 243 -14.19 15.04 -8.22
C HIS A 243 -14.05 13.52 -8.01
N PRO A 244 -14.94 12.67 -8.57
CA PRO A 244 -14.93 11.23 -8.32
C PRO A 244 -13.57 10.56 -8.56
N LEU A 245 -12.84 10.99 -9.60
CA LEU A 245 -11.48 10.50 -9.87
C LEU A 245 -10.53 10.70 -8.68
N LEU A 246 -10.62 11.81 -7.96
CA LEU A 246 -9.76 12.06 -6.80
C LEU A 246 -10.23 11.30 -5.56
N LEU A 247 -11.55 11.14 -5.40
CA LEU A 247 -12.14 10.58 -4.19
C LEU A 247 -11.63 9.17 -3.88
N GLN A 248 -11.56 8.28 -4.89
CA GLN A 248 -11.05 6.92 -4.70
C GLN A 248 -9.57 6.89 -4.31
N HIS A 249 -8.73 7.69 -4.98
CA HIS A 249 -7.32 7.83 -4.59
C HIS A 249 -7.18 8.39 -3.16
N VAL A 250 -8.05 9.33 -2.73
CA VAL A 250 -8.05 9.88 -1.37
C VAL A 250 -8.33 8.78 -0.34
N HIS A 251 -9.36 7.95 -0.55
CA HIS A 251 -9.67 6.86 0.36
C HIS A 251 -8.52 5.86 0.48
N TYR A 252 -7.93 5.46 -0.66
CA TYR A 252 -6.79 4.55 -0.68
C TYR A 252 -5.57 5.10 0.08
N LEU A 253 -5.20 6.36 -0.15
CA LEU A 253 -4.05 6.98 0.52
C LEU A 253 -4.31 7.25 2.01
N ASN A 254 -5.55 7.52 2.40
CA ASN A 254 -5.91 7.63 3.81
C ASN A 254 -5.86 6.27 4.52
N LEU A 255 -6.26 5.18 3.86
CA LEU A 255 -6.12 3.83 4.42
C LEU A 255 -4.66 3.54 4.78
N ILE A 256 -3.74 3.74 3.82
CA ILE A 256 -2.29 3.55 4.02
C ILE A 256 -1.77 4.45 5.14
N ARG A 257 -2.19 5.71 5.15
CA ARG A 257 -1.81 6.68 6.19
C ARG A 257 -2.34 6.27 7.57
N PHE A 258 -3.56 5.77 7.67
CA PHE A 258 -4.17 5.35 8.93
C PHE A 258 -3.50 4.11 9.49
N ASP A 259 -3.07 3.19 8.63
CA ASP A 259 -2.24 2.06 9.04
C ASP A 259 -0.92 2.54 9.66
N PHE A 260 -0.25 3.51 9.00
CA PHE A 260 1.01 4.03 9.51
C PHE A 260 0.86 4.84 10.81
N LEU A 261 -0.12 5.74 10.90
CA LEU A 261 -0.19 6.75 11.97
C LEU A 261 -1.00 6.35 13.19
N ASN A 262 -1.88 5.34 13.11
CA ASN A 262 -2.73 4.95 14.23
C ASN A 262 -2.16 3.74 14.99
N GLY A 263 -2.38 3.73 16.30
CA GLY A 263 -1.82 2.77 17.25
C GLY A 263 -0.80 3.39 18.20
N GLU A 264 -0.29 2.60 19.14
CA GLU A 264 0.73 3.04 20.11
C GLU A 264 2.08 3.37 19.44
N LYS A 265 2.37 2.68 18.33
CA LYS A 265 3.58 2.87 17.53
C LYS A 265 3.23 3.22 16.08
N ARG A 266 4.10 4.02 15.45
CA ARG A 266 4.00 4.39 14.02
C ARG A 266 4.76 3.37 13.16
N ASP A 267 4.25 2.15 13.13
CA ASP A 267 4.90 0.96 12.58
C ASP A 267 4.04 0.19 11.57
N GLY A 268 2.95 0.81 11.08
CA GLY A 268 2.15 0.23 10.00
C GLY A 268 2.97 0.12 8.72
N GLN A 269 2.84 -1.00 8.01
CA GLN A 269 3.70 -1.37 6.87
C GLN A 269 3.00 -1.30 5.52
N LEU A 270 1.74 -0.85 5.44
CA LEU A 270 1.08 -0.76 4.13
C LEU A 270 1.84 0.15 3.16
N PHE A 271 2.47 1.22 3.64
CA PHE A 271 3.20 2.14 2.77
C PHE A 271 4.45 1.50 2.14
N THR A 272 5.09 0.53 2.81
CA THR A 272 6.28 -0.15 2.26
C THR A 272 5.90 -1.15 1.16
N LYS A 273 4.67 -1.68 1.22
CA LYS A 273 4.16 -2.66 0.25
C LYS A 273 3.44 -2.00 -0.94
N LEU A 274 2.82 -0.84 -0.73
CA LEU A 274 1.87 -0.25 -1.67
C LEU A 274 2.34 1.06 -2.32
N LEU A 275 3.43 1.67 -1.82
CA LEU A 275 3.95 2.94 -2.30
C LEU A 275 5.47 2.83 -2.55
N SER A 276 6.00 3.67 -3.44
CA SER A 276 7.41 3.65 -3.84
C SER A 276 8.13 4.96 -3.53
N TYR A 277 9.22 4.90 -2.80
CA TYR A 277 9.94 6.10 -2.35
C TYR A 277 11.44 5.84 -2.30
N GLU A 278 12.22 6.90 -2.47
CA GLU A 278 13.69 6.82 -2.52
C GLU A 278 14.33 6.83 -1.11
N ASP A 279 13.76 7.60 -0.19
CA ASP A 279 14.26 7.77 1.18
C ASP A 279 13.12 7.57 2.19
N GLU A 280 13.16 6.46 2.92
CA GLU A 280 12.15 6.10 3.91
C GLU A 280 12.06 7.10 5.07
N ASN A 281 13.21 7.58 5.57
CA ASN A 281 13.24 8.51 6.70
C ASN A 281 12.60 9.84 6.32
N PHE A 282 12.89 10.31 5.12
CA PHE A 282 12.27 11.51 4.58
C PHE A 282 10.78 11.30 4.30
N PHE A 283 10.40 10.17 3.70
CA PHE A 283 9.02 9.80 3.43
C PHE A 283 8.17 9.78 4.71
N THR A 284 8.63 9.03 5.72
CA THR A 284 7.94 8.86 7.01
C THR A 284 7.79 10.18 7.75
N LYS A 285 8.80 11.07 7.70
CA LYS A 285 8.70 12.44 8.23
C LYS A 285 7.63 13.26 7.52
N LYS A 286 7.58 13.21 6.18
CA LYS A 286 6.61 13.98 5.38
C LYS A 286 5.19 13.46 5.55
N ILE A 287 4.97 12.14 5.50
CA ILE A 287 3.65 11.57 5.73
C ILE A 287 3.19 11.82 7.17
N THR A 288 4.07 11.79 8.17
CA THR A 288 3.72 12.16 9.55
C THR A 288 3.21 13.59 9.65
N ALA A 289 3.88 14.54 8.99
CA ALA A 289 3.57 15.97 9.08
C ALA A 289 2.38 16.40 8.19
N ALA A 290 2.05 15.61 7.17
CA ALA A 290 0.99 15.93 6.22
C ALA A 290 -0.39 15.99 6.89
N ALA A 291 -1.29 16.82 6.36
CA ALA A 291 -2.72 16.75 6.69
C ALA A 291 -3.39 15.56 5.97
N LEU A 292 -4.69 15.33 6.20
CA LEU A 292 -5.45 14.29 5.47
C LEU A 292 -5.42 14.53 3.96
N ALA A 293 -5.38 13.43 3.18
CA ALA A 293 -5.42 13.51 1.72
C ALA A 293 -6.68 14.26 1.26
N GLY A 294 -6.63 14.96 0.12
CA GLY A 294 -7.77 15.75 -0.36
C GLY A 294 -7.85 17.18 0.21
N SER A 295 -7.21 17.49 1.35
CA SER A 295 -7.35 18.80 2.02
C SER A 295 -6.26 19.83 1.68
N HIS A 296 -5.21 19.44 0.95
CA HIS A 296 -4.08 20.32 0.64
C HIS A 296 -4.39 21.23 -0.54
N ALA A 297 -3.78 22.41 -0.54
CA ALA A 297 -4.11 23.48 -1.48
C ALA A 297 -3.97 23.03 -2.96
N GLU A 298 -2.91 22.28 -3.30
CA GLU A 298 -2.70 21.75 -4.65
C GLU A 298 -3.80 20.78 -5.09
N VAL A 299 -4.34 19.99 -4.16
CA VAL A 299 -5.44 19.06 -4.47
C VAL A 299 -6.73 19.81 -4.67
N LEU A 300 -6.99 20.84 -3.87
CA LEU A 300 -8.17 21.68 -4.00
C LEU A 300 -8.15 22.46 -5.33
N VAL A 301 -6.99 23.00 -5.72
CA VAL A 301 -6.83 23.61 -7.05
C VAL A 301 -7.10 22.60 -8.15
N ALA A 302 -6.45 21.43 -8.11
CA ALA A 302 -6.64 20.39 -9.12
C ALA A 302 -8.11 19.94 -9.20
N ASN A 303 -8.80 19.83 -8.07
CA ASN A 303 -10.20 19.47 -7.98
C ASN A 303 -11.11 20.44 -8.75
N GLU A 304 -10.96 21.73 -8.52
CA GLU A 304 -11.77 22.75 -9.21
C GLU A 304 -11.46 22.82 -10.70
N LEU A 305 -10.20 22.57 -11.09
CA LEU A 305 -9.81 22.48 -12.49
C LEU A 305 -10.39 21.23 -13.18
N PHE A 306 -10.37 20.06 -12.53
CA PHE A 306 -10.98 18.84 -13.05
C PHE A 306 -12.51 18.96 -13.22
N LYS A 307 -13.19 19.64 -12.30
CA LYS A 307 -14.64 19.89 -12.43
C LYS A 307 -14.98 20.77 -13.64
N LYS A 308 -14.11 21.72 -13.97
CA LYS A 308 -14.29 22.62 -15.12
C LYS A 308 -13.98 21.92 -16.44
N HIS A 309 -13.01 21.01 -16.42
CA HIS A 309 -12.53 20.32 -17.62
C HIS A 309 -12.47 18.82 -17.37
N ASN A 310 -13.52 18.11 -17.82
CA ASN A 310 -13.73 16.67 -17.65
C ASN A 310 -12.67 15.75 -18.31
N LYS A 311 -11.52 16.27 -18.75
CA LYS A 311 -10.46 15.52 -19.45
C LYS A 311 -9.15 15.55 -18.67
N THR A 312 -8.29 14.55 -18.90
CA THR A 312 -6.90 14.51 -18.45
C THR A 312 -6.10 15.62 -19.13
N THR A 313 -6.05 16.77 -18.47
CA THR A 313 -5.36 17.97 -18.93
C THR A 313 -4.03 18.16 -18.22
N ASP A 314 -3.04 18.72 -18.92
CA ASP A 314 -1.77 19.19 -18.35
C ASP A 314 -2.02 20.35 -17.37
N ILE A 315 -2.30 20.03 -16.10
CA ILE A 315 -2.51 21.03 -15.06
C ILE A 315 -1.15 21.51 -14.55
N LEU A 316 -0.98 22.83 -14.46
CA LEU A 316 0.17 23.46 -13.82
C LEU A 316 -0.27 24.00 -12.45
N ILE A 317 0.47 23.66 -11.39
CA ILE A 317 0.22 24.19 -10.04
C ILE A 317 1.53 24.72 -9.46
N TYR A 318 1.46 25.89 -8.83
CA TYR A 318 2.50 26.38 -7.94
C TYR A 318 1.94 26.50 -6.52
N VAL A 319 2.73 26.13 -5.53
CA VAL A 319 2.35 26.20 -4.11
C VAL A 319 3.42 26.93 -3.34
N LYS A 320 3.01 27.96 -2.61
CA LYS A 320 3.85 28.78 -1.74
C LYS A 320 3.50 28.53 -0.27
N ASN A 321 4.49 28.30 0.58
CA ASN A 321 4.29 28.19 2.03
C ASN A 321 4.38 29.55 2.74
N ILE A 322 4.14 29.55 4.06
CA ILE A 322 4.27 30.73 4.93
C ILE A 322 5.70 31.28 5.07
N ASN A 323 6.69 30.61 4.51
CA ASN A 323 8.08 31.08 4.53
C ASN A 323 8.50 31.62 3.14
N ASP A 324 7.52 31.90 2.25
CA ASP A 324 7.76 32.37 0.89
C ASP A 324 8.65 31.43 0.06
N LYS A 325 8.54 30.11 0.30
CA LYS A 325 9.20 29.08 -0.49
C LYS A 325 8.21 28.20 -1.23
N ASN A 326 8.64 27.56 -2.31
CA ASN A 326 7.88 26.48 -2.92
C ASN A 326 7.59 25.38 -1.88
N MET A 327 6.46 24.70 -2.04
CA MET A 327 6.17 23.49 -1.27
C MET A 327 6.48 22.24 -2.08
N GLN A 328 7.25 21.36 -1.47
CA GLN A 328 7.28 19.97 -1.89
C GLN A 328 5.97 19.29 -1.49
N ARG A 329 5.32 18.64 -2.48
CA ARG A 329 4.15 17.77 -2.26
C ARG A 329 4.39 16.82 -1.10
N CYS A 330 3.37 16.59 -0.27
CA CYS A 330 3.42 15.44 0.62
C CYS A 330 3.26 14.14 -0.18
N PRO A 331 3.60 12.96 0.40
CA PRO A 331 3.39 11.68 -0.26
C PRO A 331 1.97 11.49 -0.78
N ASN A 332 0.95 11.81 0.03
CA ASN A 332 -0.45 11.68 -0.38
C ASN A 332 -0.75 12.50 -1.64
N CYS A 333 -0.35 13.76 -1.68
CA CYS A 333 -0.65 14.62 -2.83
C CYS A 333 0.19 14.26 -4.07
N PHE A 334 1.40 13.75 -3.87
CA PHE A 334 2.23 13.23 -4.96
C PHE A 334 1.53 12.10 -5.70
N TYR A 335 1.11 11.06 -4.98
CA TYR A 335 0.46 9.90 -5.60
C TYR A 335 -0.95 10.21 -6.11
N LEU A 336 -1.67 11.09 -5.41
CA LEU A 336 -3.03 11.49 -5.79
C LEU A 336 -3.06 12.22 -7.13
N LEU A 337 -2.19 13.21 -7.29
CA LEU A 337 -2.16 14.07 -8.48
C LEU A 337 -1.31 13.47 -9.60
N GLY A 338 -0.33 12.64 -9.23
CA GLY A 338 0.51 11.96 -10.19
C GLY A 338 1.28 12.90 -11.09
N ASP A 339 1.52 12.37 -12.29
CA ASP A 339 2.01 12.99 -13.51
C ASP A 339 0.96 13.85 -14.23
N LYS A 340 -0.33 13.76 -13.87
CA LYS A 340 -1.42 14.61 -14.42
C LYS A 340 -1.26 16.09 -14.06
N VAL A 341 -0.49 16.39 -13.02
CA VAL A 341 -0.28 17.74 -12.53
C VAL A 341 1.21 18.01 -12.43
N LYS A 342 1.69 19.04 -13.12
CA LYS A 342 3.07 19.54 -12.98
C LYS A 342 3.14 20.56 -11.84
N MET A 343 4.08 20.37 -10.92
CA MET A 343 4.37 21.34 -9.86
C MET A 343 5.48 22.29 -10.29
N ILE A 344 5.13 23.56 -10.50
CA ILE A 344 6.12 24.60 -10.78
C ILE A 344 7.07 24.73 -9.58
N GLY A 345 8.36 24.87 -9.86
CA GLY A 345 9.41 24.97 -8.86
C GLY A 345 9.80 23.65 -8.21
N ASN A 346 9.17 22.52 -8.57
CA ASN A 346 9.54 21.18 -8.08
C ASN A 346 10.21 20.30 -9.16
N ASP A 347 10.61 20.91 -10.28
CA ASP A 347 11.42 20.27 -11.32
C ASP A 347 12.87 20.06 -10.87
#